data_AF-A0A2T1NEC8-F1
#
_entry.id   AF-A0A2T1NEC8-F1
#
_cell.length_a   1.000
_cell.length_b   1.000
_cell.length_c   1.000
_cell.angle_alpha   90.00
_cell.angle_beta   90.00
_cell.angle_gamma   90.00
#
_symmetry.space_group_name_H-M   'P 1'
#
loop_
_entity.id
_entity.type
_entity.pdbx_description
1 polymer ?
#
loop_
_entity_poly.entity_id
_entity_poly.type
_entity_poly.pdbx_seq_one_letter_code
_entity_poly.pdbx_strand_id
1 'polypeptide(L)'
;MKKLLLLLVCTLVFTCSKDDSSSETSENIILEGGTIYGYQIVEVEIENASQENYTGFLGDNQIELRRTTENSVAFFVEPDFDLGSTTLTVEALNNLKVNYVIEETSLTQTVEETIQPYFDQLELERQALTPDFNGDKALLLIDGFNNMYASLNDTQKRDLSIFYKANKNLIDATITGDGSKMNSNIVTQFARCEASIYFTGVLGVFTTISTTLPLTQIVTPLLAVSTGVLLAKTYEHCIPLAQASIKNVFVQADDQIFNSKTTNASAISLSSDVVSNVSIQLQNRTMLPSDNGDENTIISTYFSATTSFNELVIQKMNVAINYLNTEWSLFFDITPYDEVLVNDTAVTDTNGMTQEDFNNFTFSVSGSNITLESLDYANGGLDLNVKIIDETAVVGGLETGTLNFTYQDDFNSFSGSFDIEVSTESISGVWKYCYVSDGFCEDTDTLTFNSNGTISTPGTSQFDEIIVNNYTLDNGSLTVNITVRNNNVEYFCDTDNNTYFYVRDYTDTLTLTRVNENLFEGTLSSTSTGYQNPTYSECFQASESESEAITLVKI
;
A
#
# COMPACT_ATOMS: atom_id res chain seq x y z
N MET A 1 -6.79 -32.42 -5.48
CA MET A 1 -5.44 -32.93 -5.84
C MET A 1 -5.50 -33.67 -7.17
N LYS A 2 -5.27 -32.94 -8.26
CA LYS A 2 -4.87 -33.44 -9.58
C LYS A 2 -3.82 -32.45 -10.04
N LYS A 3 -2.56 -32.89 -10.18
CA LYS A 3 -1.47 -32.04 -10.65
C LYS A 3 -1.67 -31.84 -12.15
N LEU A 4 -1.79 -30.58 -12.57
CA LEU A 4 -1.85 -30.19 -13.97
C LEU A 4 -0.44 -30.35 -14.56
N LEU A 5 -0.32 -31.23 -15.55
CA LEU A 5 0.88 -31.45 -16.34
C LEU A 5 0.92 -30.34 -17.40
N LEU A 6 1.70 -29.29 -17.15
CA LEU A 6 2.19 -28.42 -18.22
C LEU A 6 3.11 -29.32 -19.08
N LEU A 7 2.72 -29.64 -20.31
CA LEU A 7 3.62 -30.32 -21.24
C LEU A 7 4.60 -29.29 -21.79
N LEU A 8 5.55 -28.90 -20.93
CA LEU A 8 6.82 -28.29 -21.31
C LEU A 8 7.63 -29.39 -21.99
N VAL A 9 7.74 -29.38 -23.32
CA VAL A 9 8.65 -30.29 -24.02
C VAL A 9 10.07 -29.75 -23.81
N CYS A 10 10.63 -30.13 -22.67
CA CYS A 10 12.00 -29.87 -22.27
C CYS A 10 12.73 -31.22 -22.33
N THR A 11 13.57 -31.42 -23.34
CA THR A 11 14.64 -32.43 -23.31
C THR A 11 15.98 -31.74 -23.40
N LEU A 12 16.34 -31.03 -22.34
CA LEU A 12 17.72 -30.68 -22.05
C LEU A 12 18.42 -31.90 -21.44
N VAL A 13 19.25 -32.57 -22.23
CA VAL A 13 20.22 -33.54 -21.72
C VAL A 13 21.48 -32.78 -21.30
N PHE A 14 21.44 -32.07 -20.17
CA PHE A 14 22.67 -31.61 -19.50
C PHE A 14 23.28 -32.77 -18.71
N THR A 15 24.10 -33.58 -19.37
CA THR A 15 25.15 -34.33 -18.64
C THR A 15 26.30 -33.38 -18.36
N CYS A 16 26.27 -32.70 -17.21
CA CYS A 16 27.49 -32.19 -16.59
C CYS A 16 28.32 -33.39 -16.10
N SER A 17 29.09 -34.00 -17.00
CA SER A 17 30.32 -34.67 -16.59
C SER A 17 31.40 -33.60 -16.55
N LYS A 18 31.85 -33.26 -15.33
CA LYS A 18 33.12 -32.57 -15.12
C LYS A 18 34.22 -33.44 -15.73
N ASP A 19 34.79 -33.01 -16.84
CA ASP A 19 36.18 -33.26 -17.16
C ASP A 19 36.72 -32.10 -18.01
N ASP A 20 37.77 -31.49 -17.48
CA ASP A 20 38.55 -30.42 -18.11
C ASP A 20 39.14 -30.92 -19.44
N SER A 21 38.72 -30.35 -20.57
CA SER A 21 39.65 -30.08 -21.68
C SER A 21 39.04 -29.16 -22.74
N SER A 22 39.86 -28.17 -23.11
CA SER A 22 39.82 -27.33 -24.31
C SER A 22 38.57 -26.47 -24.55
N SER A 23 38.83 -25.16 -24.51
CA SER A 23 38.13 -24.13 -25.26
C SER A 23 37.95 -24.54 -26.72
N GLU A 24 36.78 -25.07 -27.06
CA GLU A 24 36.30 -25.16 -28.43
C GLU A 24 35.26 -24.05 -28.67
N THR A 25 35.57 -23.29 -29.71
CA THR A 25 34.79 -22.26 -30.38
C THR A 25 33.31 -22.61 -30.52
N SER A 26 32.45 -21.63 -30.23
CA SER A 26 31.05 -21.47 -30.66
C SER A 26 30.65 -22.35 -31.87
N GLU A 27 30.20 -23.58 -31.60
CA GLU A 27 29.58 -24.45 -32.61
C GLU A 27 28.08 -24.13 -32.70
N ASN A 28 27.55 -24.12 -33.92
CA ASN A 28 26.13 -24.00 -34.22
C ASN A 28 25.36 -25.16 -33.57
N ILE A 29 24.90 -24.99 -32.33
CA ILE A 29 24.03 -25.96 -31.67
C ILE A 29 22.70 -25.94 -32.41
N ILE A 30 22.33 -27.07 -33.02
CA ILE A 30 20.99 -27.28 -33.57
C ILE A 30 20.11 -27.76 -32.42
N LEU A 31 19.04 -27.01 -32.13
CA LEU A 31 18.06 -27.34 -31.11
C LEU A 31 16.98 -28.26 -31.66
N GLU A 32 16.40 -29.09 -30.80
CA GLU A 32 15.25 -29.94 -31.15
C GLU A 32 13.98 -29.32 -30.58
N GLY A 33 13.11 -28.82 -31.47
CA GLY A 33 11.87 -28.14 -31.11
C GLY A 33 10.63 -29.04 -31.10
N GLY A 34 10.75 -30.29 -31.56
CA GLY A 34 9.69 -31.30 -31.49
C GLY A 34 8.63 -31.18 -32.59
N THR A 35 7.40 -31.63 -32.30
CA THR A 35 6.28 -31.60 -33.25
C THR A 35 5.54 -30.28 -33.15
N ILE A 36 5.30 -29.65 -34.29
CA ILE A 36 4.44 -28.46 -34.44
C ILE A 36 3.35 -28.76 -35.46
N TYR A 37 2.27 -27.99 -35.44
CA TYR A 37 1.10 -28.25 -36.26
C TYR A 37 0.77 -27.08 -37.19
N GLY A 38 0.18 -27.37 -38.36
CA GLY A 38 -0.41 -26.31 -39.19
C GLY A 38 -1.47 -25.53 -38.41
N TYR A 39 -1.54 -24.22 -38.60
CA TYR A 39 -2.29 -23.24 -37.77
C TYR A 39 -1.75 -23.00 -36.37
N GLN A 40 -0.61 -23.59 -35.99
CA GLN A 40 -0.04 -23.38 -34.66
C GLN A 40 0.80 -22.10 -34.60
N ILE A 41 0.71 -21.43 -33.47
CA ILE A 41 1.64 -20.42 -33.01
C ILE A 41 2.77 -21.11 -32.24
N VAL A 42 4.01 -20.86 -32.67
CA VAL A 42 5.20 -21.48 -32.08
C VAL A 42 6.06 -20.39 -31.45
N GLU A 43 6.32 -20.53 -30.15
CA GLU A 43 7.28 -19.72 -29.42
C GLU A 43 8.63 -20.44 -29.30
N VAL A 44 9.71 -19.69 -29.44
CA VAL A 44 11.09 -20.15 -29.41
C VAL A 44 11.83 -19.33 -28.38
N GLU A 45 12.36 -19.99 -27.35
CA GLU A 45 13.24 -19.38 -26.36
C GLU A 45 14.60 -19.06 -26.98
N ILE A 46 15.12 -17.87 -26.71
CA ILE A 46 16.40 -17.36 -27.17
C ILE A 46 17.10 -16.58 -26.06
N GLU A 47 18.42 -16.39 -26.15
CA GLU A 47 19.17 -15.74 -25.06
C GLU A 47 18.97 -14.22 -24.98
N ASN A 48 18.72 -13.53 -26.11
CA ASN A 48 18.48 -12.08 -26.11
C ASN A 48 17.86 -11.60 -27.44
N ALA A 49 16.61 -11.16 -27.36
CA ALA A 49 15.82 -10.58 -28.43
C ALA A 49 16.00 -9.05 -28.46
N SER A 50 16.95 -8.56 -29.27
CA SER A 50 17.26 -7.12 -29.40
C SER A 50 16.40 -6.35 -30.43
N GLN A 51 15.73 -7.05 -31.35
CA GLN A 51 14.86 -6.48 -32.37
C GLN A 51 13.42 -6.97 -32.17
N GLU A 52 12.46 -6.14 -32.58
CA GLU A 52 11.03 -6.51 -32.53
C GLU A 52 10.66 -7.56 -33.58
N ASN A 53 11.29 -7.54 -34.76
CA ASN A 53 11.03 -8.47 -35.84
C ASN A 53 12.33 -9.09 -36.35
N TYR A 54 12.28 -10.38 -36.67
CA TYR A 54 13.35 -11.13 -37.31
C TYR A 54 12.81 -11.81 -38.56
N THR A 55 13.68 -12.00 -39.53
CA THR A 55 13.40 -12.86 -40.69
C THR A 55 14.07 -14.20 -40.48
N GLY A 56 13.31 -15.27 -40.68
CA GLY A 56 13.82 -16.63 -40.66
C GLY A 56 13.29 -17.46 -41.81
N PHE A 57 13.74 -18.70 -41.88
CA PHE A 57 13.28 -19.69 -42.84
C PHE A 57 12.85 -20.95 -42.10
N LEU A 58 11.63 -21.43 -42.34
CA LEU A 58 11.17 -22.75 -41.90
C LEU A 58 11.16 -23.67 -43.12
N GLY A 59 12.25 -24.45 -43.26
CA GLY A 59 12.54 -25.13 -44.52
C GLY A 59 12.86 -24.10 -45.62
N ASP A 60 12.12 -24.15 -46.72
CA ASP A 60 12.28 -23.21 -47.84
C ASP A 60 11.38 -21.96 -47.73
N ASN A 61 10.49 -21.92 -46.74
CA ASN A 61 9.54 -20.82 -46.57
C ASN A 61 10.13 -19.71 -45.70
N GLN A 62 10.19 -18.49 -46.23
CA GLN A 62 10.55 -17.31 -45.45
C GLN A 62 9.40 -16.96 -44.49
N ILE A 63 9.73 -16.78 -43.22
CA ILE A 63 8.77 -16.40 -42.18
C ILE A 63 9.25 -15.18 -41.40
N GLU A 64 8.29 -14.44 -40.85
CA GLU A 64 8.55 -13.39 -39.87
C GLU A 64 8.44 -13.99 -38.46
N LEU A 65 9.45 -13.75 -37.63
CA LEU A 65 9.39 -14.02 -36.19
C LEU A 65 9.29 -12.68 -35.47
N ARG A 66 8.42 -12.56 -34.48
CA ARG A 66 8.32 -11.36 -33.66
C ARG A 66 8.72 -11.64 -32.23
N ARG A 67 9.36 -10.66 -31.60
CA ARG A 67 9.70 -10.69 -30.19
C ARG A 67 8.43 -10.83 -29.35
N THR A 68 8.37 -11.82 -28.49
CA THR A 68 7.32 -11.97 -27.46
C THR A 68 7.82 -11.49 -26.10
N THR A 69 9.08 -11.78 -25.77
CA THR A 69 9.77 -11.29 -24.57
C THR A 69 11.23 -10.96 -24.90
N GLU A 70 12.01 -10.46 -23.93
CA GLU A 70 13.46 -10.30 -24.12
C GLU A 70 14.18 -11.61 -24.44
N ASN A 71 13.59 -12.77 -24.10
CA ASN A 71 14.21 -14.08 -24.27
C ASN A 71 13.36 -15.02 -25.12
N SER A 72 12.41 -14.50 -25.91
CA SER A 72 11.62 -15.33 -26.80
C SER A 72 11.13 -14.59 -28.03
N VAL A 73 11.02 -15.34 -29.12
CA VAL A 73 10.42 -14.93 -30.38
C VAL A 73 9.37 -15.95 -30.77
N ALA A 74 8.39 -15.53 -31.56
CA ALA A 74 7.37 -16.44 -32.02
C ALA A 74 6.96 -16.21 -33.46
N PHE A 75 6.44 -17.27 -34.08
CA PHE A 75 6.01 -17.29 -35.47
C PHE A 75 4.74 -18.13 -35.64
N PHE A 76 4.08 -17.96 -36.79
CA PHE A 76 2.89 -18.71 -37.16
C PHE A 76 3.22 -19.77 -38.22
N VAL A 77 2.72 -20.99 -38.02
CA VAL A 77 2.83 -22.09 -38.99
C VAL A 77 1.64 -22.03 -39.92
N GLU A 78 1.88 -21.58 -41.15
CA GLU A 78 0.82 -21.51 -42.16
C GLU A 78 0.32 -22.92 -42.53
N PRO A 79 -0.98 -23.05 -42.89
CA PRO A 79 -1.60 -24.35 -43.10
C PRO A 79 -1.13 -25.08 -44.36
N ASP A 80 -0.45 -24.38 -45.27
CA ASP A 80 0.08 -24.90 -46.53
C ASP A 80 1.56 -25.30 -46.44
N PHE A 81 2.18 -25.21 -45.26
CA PHE A 81 3.55 -25.67 -45.06
C PHE A 81 3.67 -27.18 -45.28
N ASP A 82 4.79 -27.58 -45.89
CA ASP A 82 5.08 -28.99 -46.15
C ASP A 82 5.18 -29.78 -44.85
N LEU A 83 4.44 -30.89 -44.78
CA LEU A 83 4.45 -31.79 -43.63
C LEU A 83 5.76 -32.58 -43.54
N GLY A 84 6.17 -32.91 -42.33
CA GLY A 84 7.37 -33.70 -42.04
C GLY A 84 8.50 -32.89 -41.39
N SER A 85 9.71 -33.45 -41.40
CA SER A 85 10.87 -32.83 -40.75
C SER A 85 11.33 -31.58 -41.50
N THR A 86 11.53 -30.50 -40.75
CA THR A 86 12.03 -29.23 -41.25
C THR A 86 12.93 -28.57 -40.21
N THR A 87 13.62 -27.50 -40.59
CA THR A 87 14.48 -26.73 -39.70
C THR A 87 14.14 -25.25 -39.81
N LEU A 88 13.86 -24.63 -38.67
CA LEU A 88 13.85 -23.18 -38.53
C LEU A 88 15.29 -22.68 -38.54
N THR A 89 15.61 -21.70 -39.38
CA THR A 89 16.90 -20.99 -39.40
C THR A 89 16.70 -19.49 -39.26
N VAL A 90 17.39 -18.86 -38.31
CA VAL A 90 17.36 -17.40 -38.09
C VAL A 90 18.78 -16.85 -37.98
N GLU A 91 19.31 -16.29 -39.07
CA GLU A 91 20.71 -15.81 -39.14
C GLU A 91 21.01 -14.71 -38.14
N ALA A 92 20.07 -13.76 -37.98
CA ALA A 92 20.20 -12.61 -37.08
C ALA A 92 20.25 -12.99 -35.59
N LEU A 93 19.88 -14.24 -35.23
CA LEU A 93 19.92 -14.78 -33.88
C LEU A 93 21.08 -15.77 -33.74
N ASN A 94 22.29 -15.32 -34.08
CA ASN A 94 23.51 -16.14 -34.05
C ASN A 94 23.39 -17.44 -34.86
N ASN A 95 22.71 -17.39 -36.01
CA ASN A 95 22.40 -18.57 -36.83
C ASN A 95 21.64 -19.66 -36.06
N LEU A 96 20.67 -19.26 -35.24
CA LEU A 96 19.74 -20.17 -34.56
C LEU A 96 19.19 -21.21 -35.54
N LYS A 97 19.28 -22.48 -35.15
CA LYS A 97 18.69 -23.61 -35.88
C LYS A 97 17.85 -24.47 -34.95
N VAL A 98 16.60 -24.69 -35.31
CA VAL A 98 15.67 -25.53 -34.52
C VAL A 98 14.99 -26.54 -35.44
N ASN A 99 15.16 -27.82 -35.16
CA ASN A 99 14.51 -28.91 -35.90
C ASN A 99 13.07 -29.11 -35.41
N TYR A 100 12.15 -29.24 -36.35
CA TYR A 100 10.74 -29.49 -36.10
C TYR A 100 10.21 -30.62 -36.98
N VAL A 101 9.09 -31.22 -36.56
CA VAL A 101 8.24 -32.06 -37.41
C VAL A 101 6.90 -31.37 -37.54
N ILE A 102 6.52 -30.98 -38.76
CA ILE A 102 5.22 -30.36 -39.04
C ILE A 102 4.18 -31.46 -39.28
N GLU A 103 3.09 -31.42 -38.52
CA GLU A 103 1.92 -32.30 -38.66
C GLU A 103 0.63 -31.51 -38.96
N GLU A 104 -0.37 -32.20 -39.50
CA GLU A 104 -1.68 -31.60 -39.75
C GLU A 104 -2.50 -31.47 -38.45
N THR A 105 -3.11 -30.31 -38.22
CA THR A 105 -4.13 -30.17 -37.17
C THR A 105 -5.44 -30.79 -37.63
N SER A 106 -5.72 -32.02 -37.21
CA SER A 106 -6.97 -32.72 -37.52
C SER A 106 -8.05 -32.49 -36.46
N LEU A 107 -9.31 -32.29 -36.88
CA LEU A 107 -10.45 -32.25 -35.97
C LEU A 107 -10.96 -33.67 -35.68
N THR A 108 -11.04 -34.02 -34.40
CA THR A 108 -11.54 -35.32 -33.91
C THR A 108 -13.04 -35.29 -33.56
N GLN A 109 -13.62 -34.09 -33.53
CA GLN A 109 -15.00 -33.76 -33.17
C GLN A 109 -15.58 -32.85 -34.26
N THR A 110 -16.86 -32.46 -34.14
CA THR A 110 -17.43 -31.46 -35.07
C THR A 110 -16.77 -30.08 -34.87
N VAL A 111 -16.97 -29.19 -35.87
CA VAL A 111 -16.46 -27.82 -35.83
C VAL A 111 -17.00 -27.08 -34.60
N GLU A 112 -18.30 -27.24 -34.32
CA GLU A 112 -18.99 -26.63 -33.18
C GLU A 112 -18.49 -27.20 -31.85
N GLU A 113 -18.37 -28.53 -31.73
CA GLU A 113 -17.89 -29.17 -30.50
C GLU A 113 -16.45 -28.78 -30.17
N THR A 114 -15.62 -28.57 -31.19
CA THR A 114 -14.21 -28.21 -31.02
C THR A 114 -14.06 -26.82 -30.41
N ILE A 115 -14.83 -25.84 -30.87
CA ILE A 115 -14.70 -24.44 -30.44
C ILE A 115 -15.63 -24.10 -29.26
N GLN A 116 -16.63 -24.92 -28.95
CA GLN A 116 -17.55 -24.67 -27.85
C GLN A 116 -16.87 -24.31 -26.51
N PRO A 117 -15.76 -24.97 -26.08
CA PRO A 117 -15.09 -24.61 -24.83
C PRO A 117 -14.59 -23.16 -24.79
N TYR A 118 -14.23 -22.59 -25.95
CA TYR A 118 -13.85 -21.19 -26.07
C TYR A 118 -15.04 -20.27 -25.76
N PHE A 119 -16.20 -20.53 -26.36
CA PHE A 119 -17.42 -19.76 -26.11
C PHE A 119 -17.90 -19.88 -24.67
N ASP A 120 -17.83 -21.08 -24.10
CA ASP A 120 -18.19 -21.32 -22.70
C ASP A 120 -17.31 -20.48 -21.77
N GLN A 121 -15.99 -20.41 -22.04
CA GLN A 121 -15.07 -19.58 -21.26
C GLN A 121 -15.34 -18.08 -21.48
N LEU A 122 -15.57 -17.63 -22.71
CA LEU A 122 -15.91 -16.22 -22.97
C LEU A 122 -17.18 -15.79 -22.23
N GLU A 123 -18.19 -16.66 -22.13
CA GLU A 123 -19.41 -16.35 -21.38
C GLU A 123 -19.14 -16.23 -19.87
N LEU A 124 -18.27 -17.08 -19.32
CA LEU A 124 -17.84 -16.96 -17.92
C LEU A 124 -17.13 -15.62 -17.68
N GLU A 125 -16.21 -15.24 -18.56
CA GLU A 125 -15.48 -13.97 -18.44
C GLU A 125 -16.40 -12.77 -18.63
N ARG A 126 -17.30 -12.82 -19.61
CA ARG A 126 -18.33 -11.79 -19.83
C ARG A 126 -19.15 -11.53 -18.56
N GLN A 127 -19.49 -12.56 -17.79
CA GLN A 127 -20.24 -12.43 -16.54
C GLN A 127 -19.38 -11.87 -15.38
N ALA A 128 -18.06 -12.07 -15.44
CA ALA A 128 -17.12 -11.59 -14.43
C ALA A 128 -16.63 -10.15 -14.68
N LEU A 129 -16.58 -9.72 -15.94
CA LEU A 129 -16.13 -8.38 -16.34
C LEU A 129 -17.08 -7.30 -15.81
N THR A 130 -16.49 -6.27 -15.22
CA THR A 130 -17.18 -5.02 -14.86
C THR A 130 -16.85 -3.95 -15.91
N PRO A 131 -17.68 -2.91 -16.10
CA PRO A 131 -17.37 -1.85 -17.07
C PRO A 131 -16.10 -1.04 -16.74
N ASP A 132 -15.65 -1.07 -15.49
CA ASP A 132 -14.42 -0.40 -15.06
C ASP A 132 -13.18 -1.08 -15.68
N PHE A 133 -12.02 -0.40 -15.62
CA PHE A 133 -10.74 -0.94 -16.08
C PHE A 133 -10.74 -1.44 -17.55
N ASN A 134 -11.48 -0.75 -18.43
CA ASN A 134 -11.70 -1.11 -19.84
C ASN A 134 -12.45 -2.44 -20.06
N GLY A 135 -13.19 -2.95 -19.06
CA GLY A 135 -14.02 -4.14 -19.25
C GLY A 135 -15.20 -3.90 -20.21
N ASP A 136 -15.64 -2.67 -20.39
CA ASP A 136 -16.61 -2.28 -21.44
C ASP A 136 -16.09 -2.59 -22.86
N LYS A 137 -14.82 -2.26 -23.16
CA LYS A 137 -14.16 -2.58 -24.44
C LYS A 137 -14.03 -4.08 -24.65
N ALA A 138 -13.71 -4.83 -23.58
CA ALA A 138 -13.66 -6.30 -23.63
C ALA A 138 -15.04 -6.91 -23.90
N LEU A 139 -16.11 -6.37 -23.29
CA LEU A 139 -17.49 -6.79 -23.57
C LEU A 139 -17.88 -6.52 -25.02
N LEU A 140 -17.54 -5.35 -25.57
CA LEU A 140 -17.77 -5.03 -26.99
C LEU A 140 -17.02 -5.98 -27.93
N LEU A 141 -15.78 -6.37 -27.60
CA LEU A 141 -15.04 -7.39 -28.34
C LEU A 141 -15.78 -8.73 -28.33
N ILE A 142 -16.19 -9.21 -27.15
CA ILE A 142 -16.91 -10.48 -27.00
C ILE A 142 -18.21 -10.48 -27.82
N ASP A 143 -19.01 -9.43 -27.68
CA ASP A 143 -20.28 -9.30 -28.40
C ASP A 143 -20.07 -9.22 -29.93
N GLY A 144 -19.09 -8.43 -30.37
CA GLY A 144 -18.70 -8.32 -31.78
C GLY A 144 -18.27 -9.67 -32.36
N PHE A 145 -17.44 -10.42 -31.64
CA PHE A 145 -17.00 -11.74 -32.07
C PHE A 145 -18.13 -12.77 -32.13
N ASN A 146 -19.00 -12.82 -31.12
CA ASN A 146 -20.14 -13.73 -31.13
C ASN A 146 -21.06 -13.48 -32.34
N ASN A 147 -21.33 -12.21 -32.64
CA ASN A 147 -22.12 -11.82 -33.82
C ASN A 147 -21.42 -12.14 -35.13
N MET A 148 -20.11 -11.85 -35.21
CA MET A 148 -19.30 -12.17 -36.38
C MET A 148 -19.28 -13.68 -36.62
N TYR A 149 -18.98 -14.50 -35.61
CA TYR A 149 -18.91 -15.96 -35.72
C TYR A 149 -20.21 -16.57 -36.27
N ALA A 150 -21.36 -16.07 -35.83
CA ALA A 150 -22.66 -16.51 -36.34
C ALA A 150 -22.82 -16.28 -37.85
N SER A 151 -22.22 -15.21 -38.38
CA SER A 151 -22.26 -14.85 -39.81
C SER A 151 -21.29 -15.62 -40.70
N LEU A 152 -20.31 -16.32 -40.10
CA LEU A 152 -19.27 -17.04 -40.86
C LEU A 152 -19.83 -18.25 -41.60
N ASN A 153 -19.24 -18.53 -42.76
CA ASN A 153 -19.52 -19.75 -43.51
C ASN A 153 -18.82 -20.98 -42.93
N ASP A 154 -19.19 -22.17 -43.40
CA ASP A 154 -18.70 -23.44 -42.87
C ASP A 154 -17.17 -23.59 -42.96
N THR A 155 -16.55 -23.09 -44.03
CA THR A 155 -15.08 -23.11 -44.20
C THR A 155 -14.41 -22.22 -43.17
N GLN A 156 -14.88 -20.98 -43.00
CA GLN A 156 -14.34 -20.04 -42.02
C GLN A 156 -14.50 -20.55 -40.58
N LYS A 157 -15.65 -21.15 -40.25
CA LYS A 157 -15.86 -21.78 -38.93
C LYS A 157 -14.91 -22.94 -38.72
N ARG A 158 -14.70 -23.78 -39.74
CA ARG A 158 -13.74 -24.88 -39.69
C ARG A 158 -12.32 -24.38 -39.43
N ASP A 159 -11.88 -23.36 -40.16
CA ASP A 159 -10.52 -22.81 -40.03
C ASP A 159 -10.29 -22.21 -38.64
N LEU A 160 -11.29 -21.48 -38.10
CA LEU A 160 -11.28 -20.99 -36.71
C LEU A 160 -11.21 -22.12 -35.69
N SER A 161 -11.98 -23.20 -35.86
CA SER A 161 -11.94 -24.35 -34.95
C SER A 161 -10.61 -25.10 -35.00
N ILE A 162 -10.00 -25.21 -36.19
CA ILE A 162 -8.66 -25.80 -36.35
C ILE A 162 -7.62 -24.93 -35.65
N PHE A 163 -7.66 -23.62 -35.87
CA PHE A 163 -6.78 -22.66 -35.21
C PHE A 163 -6.93 -22.71 -33.68
N TYR A 164 -8.16 -22.68 -33.18
CA TYR A 164 -8.42 -22.79 -31.74
C TYR A 164 -7.86 -24.10 -31.19
N LYS A 165 -8.07 -25.23 -31.89
CA LYS A 165 -7.54 -26.53 -31.46
C LYS A 165 -6.01 -26.55 -31.40
N ALA A 166 -5.33 -26.02 -32.44
CA ALA A 166 -3.88 -25.96 -32.50
C ALA A 166 -3.28 -25.12 -31.36
N ASN A 167 -4.02 -24.10 -30.91
CA ASN A 167 -3.55 -23.12 -29.92
C ASN A 167 -4.34 -23.16 -28.61
N LYS A 168 -5.09 -24.23 -28.34
CA LYS A 168 -6.06 -24.31 -27.24
C LYS A 168 -5.41 -24.00 -25.89
N ASN A 169 -4.24 -24.57 -25.65
CA ASN A 169 -3.53 -24.36 -24.38
C ASN A 169 -3.12 -22.90 -24.18
N LEU A 170 -2.61 -22.24 -25.23
CA LEU A 170 -2.24 -20.84 -25.18
C LEU A 170 -3.47 -19.95 -24.94
N ILE A 171 -4.51 -20.13 -25.75
CA ILE A 171 -5.74 -19.33 -25.68
C ILE A 171 -6.44 -19.51 -24.34
N ASP A 172 -6.64 -20.76 -23.90
CA ASP A 172 -7.33 -21.06 -22.64
C ASP A 172 -6.54 -20.55 -21.43
N ALA A 173 -5.22 -20.75 -21.38
CA ALA A 173 -4.38 -20.24 -20.29
C ALA A 173 -4.46 -18.72 -20.19
N THR A 174 -4.56 -18.05 -21.34
CA THR A 174 -4.64 -16.58 -21.43
C THR A 174 -5.98 -16.07 -20.93
N ILE A 175 -7.09 -16.70 -21.31
CA ILE A 175 -8.44 -16.23 -20.94
C ILE A 175 -8.75 -16.56 -19.47
N THR A 176 -8.38 -17.76 -19.01
CA THR A 176 -8.67 -18.22 -17.64
C THR A 176 -7.89 -17.47 -16.57
N GLY A 177 -6.77 -16.82 -16.91
CA GLY A 177 -6.01 -15.95 -16.01
C GLY A 177 -5.80 -16.57 -14.62
N ASP A 178 -4.84 -17.48 -14.50
CA ASP A 178 -4.52 -18.18 -13.22
C ASP A 178 -3.97 -17.23 -12.12
N GLY A 179 -4.04 -15.91 -12.30
CA GLY A 179 -3.78 -14.91 -11.25
C GLY A 179 -4.85 -14.84 -10.16
N SER A 180 -6.01 -15.49 -10.35
CA SER A 180 -7.20 -15.33 -9.52
C SER A 180 -7.20 -16.06 -8.16
N LYS A 181 -6.09 -16.65 -7.68
CA LYS A 181 -6.08 -17.44 -6.42
C LYS A 181 -4.92 -17.20 -5.45
N MET A 182 -4.50 -15.94 -5.29
CA MET A 182 -3.57 -15.55 -4.23
C MET A 182 -4.08 -14.32 -3.46
N ASN A 183 -3.56 -14.13 -2.24
CA ASN A 183 -4.11 -13.26 -1.19
C ASN A 183 -4.08 -11.75 -1.55
N SER A 184 -4.78 -10.89 -0.80
CA SER A 184 -5.04 -9.47 -1.14
C SER A 184 -3.91 -8.47 -0.86
N ASN A 185 -2.74 -8.90 -0.38
CA ASN A 185 -1.61 -7.98 -0.12
C ASN A 185 -1.09 -7.38 -1.45
N ILE A 186 -0.74 -6.09 -1.41
CA ILE A 186 -0.17 -5.31 -2.52
C ILE A 186 1.04 -5.96 -3.22
N VAL A 187 1.93 -6.67 -2.51
CA VAL A 187 3.03 -7.43 -3.12
C VAL A 187 2.51 -8.55 -4.03
N THR A 188 1.40 -9.18 -3.64
CA THR A 188 0.76 -10.20 -4.48
C THR A 188 0.06 -9.55 -5.68
N GLN A 189 -0.42 -8.32 -5.55
CA GLN A 189 -0.98 -7.55 -6.67
C GLN A 189 0.09 -7.16 -7.70
N PHE A 190 1.32 -6.81 -7.27
CA PHE A 190 2.44 -6.59 -8.20
C PHE A 190 2.74 -7.85 -9.02
N ALA A 191 2.87 -9.01 -8.37
CA ALA A 191 3.10 -10.28 -9.07
C ALA A 191 1.96 -10.63 -10.06
N ARG A 192 0.71 -10.27 -9.72
CA ARG A 192 -0.43 -10.41 -10.64
C ARG A 192 -0.35 -9.49 -11.84
N CYS A 193 -0.01 -8.22 -11.61
CA CYS A 193 0.18 -7.24 -12.68
C CYS A 193 1.26 -7.74 -13.64
N GLU A 194 2.44 -8.11 -13.15
CA GLU A 194 3.55 -8.64 -13.96
C GLU A 194 3.16 -9.88 -14.77
N ALA A 195 2.58 -10.90 -14.12
CA ALA A 195 2.15 -12.11 -14.80
C ALA A 195 1.10 -11.83 -15.88
N SER A 196 0.15 -10.94 -15.60
CA SER A 196 -0.88 -10.57 -16.57
C SER A 196 -0.31 -9.79 -17.76
N ILE A 197 0.69 -8.91 -17.54
CA ILE A 197 1.40 -8.19 -18.61
C ILE A 197 2.12 -9.18 -19.51
N TYR A 198 2.81 -10.18 -18.94
CA TYR A 198 3.48 -11.23 -19.70
C TYR A 198 2.51 -11.96 -20.65
N PHE A 199 1.41 -12.52 -20.11
CA PHE A 199 0.45 -13.26 -20.93
C PHE A 199 -0.23 -12.37 -21.98
N THR A 200 -0.52 -11.11 -21.62
CA THR A 200 -1.09 -10.15 -22.57
C THR A 200 -0.09 -9.84 -23.66
N GLY A 201 1.21 -9.72 -23.34
CA GLY A 201 2.27 -9.40 -24.29
C GLY A 201 2.42 -10.48 -25.34
N VAL A 202 2.53 -11.73 -24.88
CA VAL A 202 2.59 -12.91 -25.74
C VAL A 202 1.38 -12.94 -26.68
N LEU A 203 0.15 -12.84 -26.16
CA LEU A 203 -1.04 -12.90 -27.01
C LEU A 203 -1.21 -11.68 -27.91
N GLY A 204 -0.87 -10.48 -27.43
CA GLY A 204 -0.94 -9.24 -28.18
C GLY A 204 -0.02 -9.25 -29.41
N VAL A 205 1.19 -9.81 -29.28
CA VAL A 205 2.08 -10.04 -30.41
C VAL A 205 1.40 -10.91 -31.47
N PHE A 206 0.74 -12.00 -31.09
CA PHE A 206 0.03 -12.87 -32.03
C PHE A 206 -1.18 -12.21 -32.67
N THR A 207 -1.97 -11.48 -31.87
CA THR A 207 -3.08 -10.69 -32.40
C THR A 207 -2.57 -9.75 -33.49
N THR A 208 -1.43 -9.08 -33.27
CA THR A 208 -0.83 -8.18 -34.26
C THR A 208 -0.29 -8.91 -35.49
N ILE A 209 0.40 -10.05 -35.32
CA ILE A 209 0.87 -10.88 -36.45
C ILE A 209 -0.32 -11.27 -37.34
N SER A 210 -1.43 -11.65 -36.71
CA SER A 210 -2.60 -12.13 -37.43
C SER A 210 -3.25 -11.05 -38.31
N THR A 211 -3.08 -9.76 -37.99
CA THR A 211 -3.58 -8.64 -38.81
C THR A 211 -2.81 -8.47 -40.12
N THR A 212 -1.56 -8.95 -40.19
CA THR A 212 -0.66 -8.74 -41.32
C THR A 212 -0.60 -9.92 -42.28
N LEU A 213 -1.01 -11.12 -41.86
CA LEU A 213 -0.98 -12.32 -42.69
C LEU A 213 -2.37 -12.56 -43.33
N PRO A 214 -2.48 -12.68 -44.67
CA PRO A 214 -3.77 -12.84 -45.35
C PRO A 214 -4.56 -14.07 -44.89
N LEU A 215 -3.86 -15.17 -44.58
CA LEU A 215 -4.50 -16.44 -44.17
C LEU A 215 -5.02 -16.41 -42.73
N THR A 216 -4.60 -15.45 -41.91
CA THR A 216 -5.00 -15.35 -40.49
C THR A 216 -6.08 -14.30 -40.22
N GLN A 217 -6.57 -13.62 -41.25
CA GLN A 217 -7.57 -12.55 -41.10
C GLN A 217 -8.85 -12.98 -40.40
N ILE A 218 -9.23 -14.26 -40.52
CA ILE A 218 -10.40 -14.84 -39.87
C ILE A 218 -10.16 -15.22 -38.40
N VAL A 219 -8.90 -15.41 -38.00
CA VAL A 219 -8.53 -15.77 -36.61
C VAL A 219 -8.21 -14.53 -35.76
N THR A 220 -7.89 -13.40 -36.39
CA THR A 220 -7.63 -12.12 -35.70
C THR A 220 -8.73 -11.74 -34.70
N PRO A 221 -10.03 -11.83 -35.03
CA PRO A 221 -11.09 -11.51 -34.06
C PRO A 221 -11.06 -12.40 -32.82
N LEU A 222 -10.76 -13.71 -32.96
CA LEU A 222 -10.64 -14.63 -31.83
C LEU A 222 -9.46 -14.24 -30.92
N LEU A 223 -8.30 -13.95 -31.51
CA LEU A 223 -7.12 -13.52 -30.76
C LEU A 223 -7.36 -12.16 -30.08
N ALA A 224 -7.95 -11.20 -30.78
CA ALA A 224 -8.24 -9.87 -30.27
C ALA A 224 -9.21 -9.89 -29.07
N VAL A 225 -10.27 -10.70 -29.12
CA VAL A 225 -11.15 -10.90 -27.95
C VAL A 225 -10.38 -11.46 -26.77
N SER A 226 -9.60 -12.50 -27.01
CA SER A 226 -8.83 -13.17 -25.97
C SER A 226 -7.81 -12.21 -25.33
N THR A 227 -7.14 -11.38 -26.14
CA THR A 227 -6.23 -10.33 -25.67
C THR A 227 -6.98 -9.24 -24.93
N GLY A 228 -8.13 -8.78 -25.44
CA GLY A 228 -8.92 -7.71 -24.82
C GLY A 228 -9.49 -8.09 -23.46
N VAL A 229 -9.94 -9.34 -23.29
CA VAL A 229 -10.38 -9.87 -21.99
C VAL A 229 -9.22 -9.88 -21.00
N LEU A 230 -8.05 -10.38 -21.41
CA LEU A 230 -6.89 -10.39 -20.51
C LEU A 230 -6.40 -8.97 -20.21
N LEU A 231 -6.43 -8.09 -21.20
CA LEU A 231 -6.04 -6.70 -21.07
C LEU A 231 -6.90 -5.98 -20.02
N ALA A 232 -8.22 -6.20 -20.02
CA ALA A 232 -9.10 -5.67 -18.97
C ALA A 232 -8.69 -6.16 -17.56
N LYS A 233 -8.35 -7.45 -17.42
CA LYS A 233 -7.81 -8.00 -16.15
C LYS A 233 -6.45 -7.39 -15.79
N THR A 234 -5.59 -7.13 -16.77
CA THR A 234 -4.30 -6.45 -16.52
C THR A 234 -4.51 -5.03 -16.02
N TYR A 235 -5.44 -4.27 -16.60
CA TYR A 235 -5.81 -2.96 -16.06
C TYR A 235 -6.32 -3.06 -14.62
N GLU A 236 -7.18 -4.03 -14.32
CA GLU A 236 -7.69 -4.30 -12.97
C GLU A 236 -6.55 -4.60 -11.98
N HIS A 237 -5.50 -5.30 -12.40
CA HIS A 237 -4.37 -5.65 -11.54
C HIS A 237 -3.33 -4.52 -11.42
N CYS A 238 -3.12 -3.72 -12.46
CA CYS A 238 -2.02 -2.76 -12.54
C CYS A 238 -2.41 -1.32 -12.17
N ILE A 239 -3.63 -0.86 -12.47
CA ILE A 239 -4.07 0.52 -12.15
C ILE A 239 -4.11 0.76 -10.63
N PRO A 240 -4.63 -0.14 -9.78
CA PRO A 240 -4.66 0.09 -8.34
C PRO A 240 -3.26 0.28 -7.73
N LEU A 241 -2.22 -0.33 -8.33
CA LEU A 241 -0.84 -0.16 -7.89
C LEU A 241 -0.35 1.28 -8.12
N ALA A 242 -0.69 1.90 -9.26
CA ALA A 242 -0.38 3.30 -9.55
C ALA A 242 -1.01 4.26 -8.52
N GLN A 243 -2.16 3.86 -7.98
CA GLN A 243 -2.99 4.66 -7.07
C GLN A 243 -2.71 4.36 -5.59
N ALA A 244 -1.88 3.36 -5.29
CA ALA A 244 -1.61 2.96 -3.92
C ALA A 244 -0.60 3.90 -3.26
N SER A 245 -0.93 4.38 -2.05
CA SER A 245 -0.07 5.23 -1.23
C SER A 245 1.02 4.40 -0.53
N ILE A 246 2.06 4.02 -1.27
CA ILE A 246 3.12 3.09 -0.81
C ILE A 246 4.46 3.77 -0.48
N LYS A 247 4.71 4.99 -0.95
CA LYS A 247 5.98 5.69 -0.66
C LYS A 247 5.84 6.53 0.60
N ASN A 248 6.70 6.32 1.59
CA ASN A 248 6.74 7.20 2.75
C ASN A 248 7.41 8.54 2.39
N VAL A 249 6.79 9.64 2.81
CA VAL A 249 7.30 11.00 2.58
C VAL A 249 7.91 11.57 3.86
N PHE A 250 7.24 11.37 4.98
CA PHE A 250 7.76 11.72 6.30
C PHE A 250 7.11 10.88 7.40
N VAL A 251 7.78 10.90 8.56
CA VAL A 251 7.28 10.38 9.82
C VAL A 251 7.18 11.54 10.80
N GLN A 252 6.05 11.63 11.48
CA GLN A 252 5.81 12.64 12.50
C GLN A 252 5.68 11.96 13.86
N ALA A 253 6.36 12.50 14.87
CA ALA A 253 6.23 12.12 16.26
C ALA A 253 5.77 13.34 17.05
N ASP A 254 4.53 13.30 17.55
CA ASP A 254 3.84 14.46 18.13
C ASP A 254 3.94 15.70 17.21
N ASP A 255 4.63 16.77 17.64
CA ASP A 255 4.81 18.00 16.86
C ASP A 255 6.08 18.00 15.98
N GLN A 256 6.91 16.97 16.05
CA GLN A 256 8.14 16.86 15.25
C GLN A 256 7.92 16.09 13.97
N ILE A 257 8.36 16.66 12.84
CA ILE A 257 8.29 16.03 11.53
C ILE A 257 9.70 15.71 11.05
N PHE A 258 10.00 14.43 10.93
CA PHE A 258 11.23 13.97 10.30
C PHE A 258 11.26 14.43 8.83
N ASN A 259 12.43 14.90 8.38
CA ASN A 259 12.65 15.39 7.01
C ASN A 259 11.93 16.71 6.65
N SER A 260 11.34 17.40 7.63
CA SER A 260 10.81 18.77 7.44
C SER A 260 11.88 19.83 7.71
N LYS A 261 11.90 20.89 6.90
CA LYS A 261 12.75 22.09 7.12
C LYS A 261 12.16 23.06 8.16
N THR A 262 11.14 22.67 8.90
CA THR A 262 10.45 23.55 9.85
C THR A 262 11.29 23.78 11.11
N THR A 263 11.71 25.02 11.32
CA THR A 263 12.64 25.46 12.39
C THR A 263 12.03 25.57 13.79
N ASN A 264 10.78 25.13 14.00
CA ASN A 264 10.01 25.45 15.22
C ASN A 264 9.42 24.21 15.93
N ALA A 265 9.88 23.00 15.65
CA ALA A 265 9.35 21.82 16.34
C ALA A 265 9.98 21.70 17.75
N SER A 266 9.14 21.57 18.77
CA SER A 266 9.57 21.35 20.17
C SER A 266 10.06 19.91 20.36
N ALA A 267 11.04 19.70 21.24
CA ALA A 267 11.47 18.37 21.65
C ALA A 267 10.30 17.57 22.24
N ILE A 268 10.29 16.24 22.07
CA ILE A 268 9.29 15.37 22.71
C ILE A 268 9.61 15.33 24.21
N SER A 269 8.69 15.79 25.04
CA SER A 269 8.86 15.84 26.49
C SER A 269 8.48 14.50 27.15
N LEU A 270 9.40 13.94 27.93
CA LEU A 270 9.29 12.67 28.62
C LEU A 270 9.63 12.83 30.10
N SER A 271 9.14 11.93 30.95
CA SER A 271 9.51 11.84 32.36
C SER A 271 10.37 10.60 32.63
N SER A 272 11.43 10.74 33.42
CA SER A 272 12.33 9.63 33.76
C SER A 272 11.59 8.48 34.43
N ASP A 273 11.79 7.26 33.93
CA ASP A 273 11.23 5.99 34.43
C ASP A 273 9.67 5.97 34.46
N VAL A 274 9.05 6.70 33.54
CA VAL A 274 7.59 6.76 33.36
C VAL A 274 7.23 6.44 31.91
N VAL A 275 6.32 5.49 31.72
CA VAL A 275 5.75 5.17 30.39
C VAL A 275 4.97 6.37 29.87
N SER A 276 5.37 6.87 28.72
CA SER A 276 4.74 7.98 27.99
C SER A 276 4.29 7.51 26.62
N ASN A 277 3.10 7.95 26.18
CA ASN A 277 2.61 7.62 24.85
C ASN A 277 3.00 8.73 23.86
N VAL A 278 3.75 8.37 22.81
CA VAL A 278 4.17 9.29 21.73
C VAL A 278 3.39 8.93 20.47
N SER A 279 2.64 9.88 19.92
CA SER A 279 1.85 9.63 18.71
C SER A 279 2.76 9.63 17.49
N ILE A 280 2.73 8.53 16.71
CA ILE A 280 3.46 8.45 15.44
C ILE A 280 2.47 8.48 14.29
N GLN A 281 2.71 9.37 13.33
CA GLN A 281 1.97 9.44 12.08
C GLN A 281 2.91 9.21 10.90
N LEU A 282 2.47 8.40 9.95
CA LEU A 282 3.16 8.19 8.69
C LEU A 282 2.38 8.91 7.59
N GLN A 283 3.07 9.77 6.85
CA GLN A 283 2.53 10.27 5.60
C GLN A 283 3.09 9.46 4.44
N ASN A 284 2.20 8.76 3.76
CA ASN A 284 2.51 8.02 2.54
C ASN A 284 1.98 8.78 1.33
N ARG A 285 2.55 8.50 0.16
CA ARG A 285 2.11 9.04 -1.11
C ARG A 285 2.04 7.97 -2.19
N THR A 286 1.25 8.26 -3.22
CA THR A 286 1.27 7.49 -4.47
C THR A 286 2.63 7.60 -5.15
N MET A 287 2.92 6.61 -6.01
CA MET A 287 4.10 6.67 -6.88
C MET A 287 4.05 7.90 -7.80
N LEU A 288 5.23 8.41 -8.12
CA LEU A 288 5.47 9.49 -9.06
C LEU A 288 6.38 9.00 -10.19
N PRO A 289 6.33 9.58 -11.40
CA PRO A 289 7.23 9.19 -12.49
C PRO A 289 8.72 9.30 -12.14
N SER A 290 9.09 10.18 -11.22
CA SER A 290 10.47 10.31 -10.71
C SER A 290 10.93 9.08 -9.92
N ASP A 291 10.02 8.25 -9.42
CA ASP A 291 10.33 7.03 -8.66
C ASP A 291 10.79 5.88 -9.56
N ASN A 292 10.76 6.02 -10.88
CA ASN A 292 11.30 5.02 -11.81
C ASN A 292 12.79 4.69 -11.56
N GLY A 293 13.54 5.65 -11.01
CA GLY A 293 14.95 5.47 -10.63
C GLY A 293 15.16 5.00 -9.19
N ASP A 294 14.11 4.57 -8.48
CA ASP A 294 14.21 4.10 -7.10
C ASP A 294 15.04 2.80 -7.02
N GLU A 295 15.83 2.65 -5.96
CA GLU A 295 16.65 1.45 -5.71
C GLU A 295 15.79 0.25 -5.27
N ASN A 296 14.54 0.49 -4.87
CA ASN A 296 13.60 -0.56 -4.53
C ASN A 296 13.19 -1.37 -5.77
N THR A 297 13.51 -2.66 -5.74
CA THR A 297 13.30 -3.55 -6.88
C THR A 297 11.83 -3.72 -7.26
N ILE A 298 10.89 -3.60 -6.31
CA ILE A 298 9.45 -3.74 -6.61
C ILE A 298 8.97 -2.53 -7.41
N ILE A 299 9.38 -1.33 -7.01
CA ILE A 299 9.03 -0.08 -7.70
C ILE A 299 9.67 -0.04 -9.10
N SER A 300 10.96 -0.34 -9.20
CA SER A 300 11.63 -0.35 -10.51
C SER A 300 11.02 -1.40 -11.46
N THR A 301 10.68 -2.59 -10.93
CA THR A 301 10.00 -3.65 -11.70
C THR A 301 8.62 -3.20 -12.16
N TYR A 302 7.87 -2.48 -11.33
CA TYR A 302 6.58 -1.92 -11.72
C TYR A 302 6.68 -0.93 -12.88
N PHE A 303 7.61 0.02 -12.83
CA PHE A 303 7.78 0.97 -13.93
C PHE A 303 8.23 0.28 -15.23
N SER A 304 9.12 -0.71 -15.13
CA SER A 304 9.50 -1.54 -16.27
C SER A 304 8.29 -2.28 -16.84
N ALA A 305 7.49 -2.94 -15.99
CA ALA A 305 6.30 -3.67 -16.40
C ALA A 305 5.24 -2.76 -17.03
N THR A 306 4.99 -1.58 -16.44
CA THR A 306 4.03 -0.59 -16.96
C THR A 306 4.47 -0.02 -18.30
N THR A 307 5.78 0.17 -18.50
CA THR A 307 6.34 0.58 -19.80
C THR A 307 6.06 -0.48 -20.86
N SER A 308 6.41 -1.74 -20.59
CA SER A 308 6.11 -2.87 -21.49
C SER A 308 4.61 -3.02 -21.76
N PHE A 309 3.79 -2.77 -20.75
CA PHE A 309 2.34 -2.79 -20.87
C PHE A 309 1.81 -1.70 -21.80
N ASN A 310 2.29 -0.46 -21.67
CA ASN A 310 1.89 0.64 -22.55
C ASN A 310 2.35 0.39 -23.99
N GLU A 311 3.57 -0.12 -24.20
CA GLU A 311 4.04 -0.53 -25.53
C GLU A 311 3.12 -1.58 -26.15
N LEU A 312 2.70 -2.59 -25.38
CA LEU A 312 1.73 -3.59 -25.80
C LEU A 312 0.40 -2.96 -26.19
N VAL A 313 -0.16 -2.10 -25.34
CA VAL A 313 -1.45 -1.42 -25.58
C VAL A 313 -1.43 -0.66 -26.91
N ILE A 314 -0.41 0.19 -27.10
CA ILE A 314 -0.30 1.06 -28.27
C ILE A 314 0.05 0.27 -29.52
N GLN A 315 1.10 -0.55 -29.47
CA GLN A 315 1.69 -1.15 -30.67
C GLN A 315 1.01 -2.44 -31.09
N LYS A 316 0.30 -3.10 -30.18
CA LYS A 316 -0.26 -4.43 -30.45
C LYS A 316 -1.79 -4.39 -30.42
N MET A 317 -2.39 -4.04 -29.28
CA MET A 317 -3.85 -4.09 -29.16
C MET A 317 -4.56 -3.02 -29.99
N ASN A 318 -4.09 -1.77 -29.96
CA ASN A 318 -4.71 -0.69 -30.73
C ASN A 318 -4.57 -0.89 -32.24
N VAL A 319 -3.51 -1.56 -32.71
CA VAL A 319 -3.37 -1.99 -34.10
C VAL A 319 -4.44 -3.03 -34.46
N ALA A 320 -4.67 -4.02 -33.60
CA ALA A 320 -5.71 -5.01 -33.78
C ALA A 320 -7.12 -4.41 -33.77
N ILE A 321 -7.41 -3.48 -32.85
CA ILE A 321 -8.68 -2.73 -32.82
C ILE A 321 -8.89 -1.99 -34.13
N ASN A 322 -7.87 -1.26 -34.61
CA ASN A 322 -7.97 -0.51 -35.85
C ASN A 322 -8.26 -1.43 -37.04
N TYR A 323 -7.62 -2.61 -37.08
CA TYR A 323 -7.92 -3.64 -38.06
C TYR A 323 -9.38 -4.12 -37.97
N LEU A 324 -9.87 -4.49 -36.78
CA LEU A 324 -11.25 -4.96 -36.58
C LEU A 324 -12.28 -3.91 -36.97
N ASN A 325 -12.10 -2.66 -36.55
CA ASN A 325 -12.98 -1.56 -36.90
C ASN A 325 -12.96 -1.23 -38.41
N THR A 326 -11.93 -1.65 -39.14
CA THR A 326 -11.82 -1.42 -40.59
C THR A 326 -12.38 -2.59 -41.38
N GLU A 327 -11.81 -3.78 -41.20
CA GLU A 327 -12.11 -4.98 -42.00
C GLU A 327 -13.40 -5.67 -41.53
N TRP A 328 -13.76 -5.52 -40.26
CA TRP A 328 -14.92 -6.15 -39.63
C TRP A 328 -15.88 -5.12 -39.00
N SER A 329 -15.92 -3.91 -39.56
CA SER A 329 -16.71 -2.74 -39.08
C SER A 329 -18.20 -3.00 -38.84
N LEU A 330 -18.79 -4.03 -39.46
CA LEU A 330 -20.18 -4.44 -39.22
C LEU A 330 -20.40 -5.02 -37.81
N PHE A 331 -19.34 -5.52 -37.17
CA PHE A 331 -19.41 -6.21 -35.89
C PHE A 331 -18.62 -5.50 -34.79
N PHE A 332 -17.62 -4.69 -35.16
CA PHE A 332 -16.74 -4.03 -34.21
C PHE A 332 -16.78 -2.51 -34.40
N ASP A 333 -16.98 -1.80 -33.29
CA ASP A 333 -16.81 -0.36 -33.15
C ASP A 333 -16.22 -0.10 -31.77
N ILE A 334 -14.90 -0.26 -31.67
CA ILE A 334 -14.19 -0.27 -30.38
C ILE A 334 -13.23 0.90 -30.34
N THR A 335 -13.33 1.71 -29.30
CA THR A 335 -12.39 2.81 -29.09
C THR A 335 -11.02 2.25 -28.67
N PRO A 336 -9.90 2.82 -29.16
CA PRO A 336 -8.57 2.42 -28.74
C PRO A 336 -8.40 2.46 -27.21
N TYR A 337 -7.55 1.58 -26.67
CA TYR A 337 -7.12 1.59 -25.28
C TYR A 337 -6.16 2.75 -25.00
N ASP A 338 -6.27 3.32 -23.80
CA ASP A 338 -5.41 4.39 -23.32
C ASP A 338 -4.23 3.82 -22.52
N GLU A 339 -3.10 4.51 -22.55
CA GLU A 339 -1.93 4.14 -21.73
C GLU A 339 -2.25 4.25 -20.23
N VAL A 340 -1.64 3.40 -19.42
CA VAL A 340 -1.61 3.56 -17.97
C VAL A 340 -0.53 4.58 -17.63
N LEU A 341 -0.97 5.70 -17.04
CA LEU A 341 -0.07 6.76 -16.62
C LEU A 341 0.03 6.77 -15.10
N VAL A 342 1.27 6.90 -14.60
CA VAL A 342 1.51 7.30 -13.21
C VAL A 342 1.32 8.80 -13.13
N ASN A 343 0.45 9.26 -12.24
CA ASN A 343 0.13 10.68 -12.12
C ASN A 343 1.38 11.50 -11.76
N ASP A 344 1.55 12.65 -12.40
CA ASP A 344 2.63 13.61 -12.10
C ASP A 344 2.46 14.29 -10.73
N THR A 345 1.28 14.14 -10.11
CA THR A 345 0.95 14.72 -8.81
C THR A 345 0.74 13.60 -7.80
N ALA A 346 1.46 13.68 -6.68
CA ALA A 346 1.32 12.75 -5.58
C ALA A 346 0.03 13.03 -4.82
N VAL A 347 -0.76 12.00 -4.58
CA VAL A 347 -1.81 12.01 -3.55
C VAL A 347 -1.17 11.52 -2.26
N THR A 348 -1.36 12.25 -1.17
CA THR A 348 -0.79 11.94 0.14
C THR A 348 -1.86 11.54 1.12
N ASP A 349 -1.61 10.49 1.89
CA ASP A 349 -2.44 10.04 3.00
C ASP A 349 -1.63 10.07 4.29
N THR A 350 -2.17 10.67 5.35
CA THR A 350 -1.54 10.71 6.67
C THR A 350 -2.35 9.82 7.60
N ASN A 351 -1.71 8.78 8.11
CA ASN A 351 -2.34 7.79 8.98
C ASN A 351 -1.56 7.68 10.29
N GLY A 352 -2.29 7.41 11.38
CA GLY A 352 -1.66 6.98 12.62
C GLY A 352 -0.95 5.64 12.41
N MET A 353 0.19 5.46 13.07
CA MET A 353 0.97 4.24 13.00
C MET A 353 0.13 3.04 13.42
N THR A 354 0.17 1.97 12.63
CA THR A 354 -0.46 0.69 12.96
C THR A 354 0.53 -0.25 13.65
N GLN A 355 0.04 -1.39 14.16
CA GLN A 355 0.91 -2.44 14.70
C GLN A 355 1.86 -3.02 13.62
N GLU A 356 1.41 -3.09 12.37
CA GLU A 356 2.25 -3.56 11.25
C GLU A 356 3.38 -2.56 10.98
N ASP A 357 3.06 -1.26 10.95
CA ASP A 357 4.06 -0.20 10.82
C ASP A 357 5.08 -0.25 11.96
N PHE A 358 4.61 -0.41 13.21
CA PHE A 358 5.51 -0.52 14.37
C PHE A 358 6.51 -1.68 14.22
N ASN A 359 6.08 -2.82 13.70
CA ASN A 359 6.96 -3.97 13.48
C ASN A 359 8.04 -3.70 12.42
N ASN A 360 7.81 -2.72 11.54
CA ASN A 360 8.77 -2.25 10.52
C ASN A 360 9.70 -1.16 11.04
N PHE A 361 9.42 -0.61 12.24
CA PHE A 361 10.34 0.29 12.93
C PHE A 361 11.29 -0.45 13.86
N THR A 362 12.49 0.08 14.01
CA THR A 362 13.38 -0.18 15.14
C THR A 362 13.76 1.14 15.76
N PHE A 363 13.48 1.30 17.05
CA PHE A 363 13.81 2.52 17.79
C PHE A 363 14.97 2.29 18.75
N SER A 364 15.71 3.36 19.01
CA SER A 364 16.75 3.42 20.03
C SER A 364 16.86 4.83 20.56
N VAL A 365 17.37 5.00 21.77
CA VAL A 365 17.65 6.32 22.34
C VAL A 365 19.14 6.58 22.29
N SER A 366 19.55 7.81 21.96
CA SER A 366 20.92 8.26 22.18
C SER A 366 20.99 9.52 23.03
N GLY A 367 21.88 9.47 24.03
CA GLY A 367 22.23 10.55 24.92
C GLY A 367 23.24 10.02 25.95
N SER A 368 24.04 10.89 26.54
CA SER A 368 25.12 10.46 27.45
C SER A 368 24.62 9.86 28.76
N ASN A 369 23.39 10.20 29.16
CA ASN A 369 22.85 9.88 30.48
C ASN A 369 21.40 9.36 30.42
N ILE A 370 20.98 8.76 29.31
CA ILE A 370 19.61 8.23 29.12
C ILE A 370 19.64 6.82 28.53
N THR A 371 18.67 5.98 28.92
CA THR A 371 18.44 4.62 28.40
C THR A 371 16.98 4.41 28.05
N LEU A 372 16.75 3.56 27.06
CA LEU A 372 15.43 3.05 26.71
C LEU A 372 15.16 1.77 27.50
N GLU A 373 14.22 1.81 28.44
CA GLU A 373 13.88 0.67 29.31
C GLU A 373 12.84 -0.25 28.68
N SER A 374 11.80 0.33 28.07
CA SER A 374 10.77 -0.42 27.36
C SER A 374 10.20 0.38 26.19
N LEU A 375 9.71 -0.35 25.21
CA LEU A 375 9.08 0.17 24.01
C LEU A 375 8.04 -0.83 23.52
N ASP A 376 6.78 -0.39 23.48
CA ASP A 376 5.67 -1.19 22.97
C ASP A 376 4.77 -0.33 22.07
N TYR A 377 3.94 -1.00 21.25
CA TYR A 377 2.88 -0.33 20.51
C TYR A 377 1.60 -0.28 21.34
N ALA A 378 1.04 0.92 21.52
CA ALA A 378 -0.26 1.09 22.15
C ALA A 378 -0.98 2.35 21.65
N ASN A 379 -2.31 2.28 21.56
CA ASN A 379 -3.20 3.41 21.25
C ASN A 379 -2.84 4.19 19.95
N GLY A 380 -2.26 3.54 18.95
CA GLY A 380 -1.86 4.19 17.68
C GLY A 380 -0.54 4.97 17.77
N GLY A 381 0.27 4.71 18.80
CA GLY A 381 1.57 5.34 19.02
C GLY A 381 2.56 4.39 19.72
N LEU A 382 3.62 4.96 20.28
CA LEU A 382 4.64 4.27 21.05
C LEU A 382 4.42 4.48 22.54
N ASP A 383 4.27 3.40 23.30
CA ASP A 383 4.44 3.43 24.75
C ASP A 383 5.94 3.31 25.05
N LEU A 384 6.54 4.43 25.41
CA LEU A 384 7.98 4.63 25.55
C LEU A 384 8.31 4.84 27.04
N ASN A 385 9.23 4.05 27.60
CA ASN A 385 9.82 4.32 28.92
C ASN A 385 11.31 4.65 28.75
N VAL A 386 11.67 5.91 29.03
CA VAL A 386 13.05 6.39 29.01
C VAL A 386 13.49 6.73 30.43
N LYS A 387 14.69 6.33 30.79
CA LYS A 387 15.26 6.53 32.12
C LYS A 387 16.54 7.34 32.06
N ILE A 388 16.71 8.24 33.00
CA ILE A 388 18.00 8.92 33.24
C ILE A 388 18.89 7.98 34.07
N ILE A 389 20.12 7.73 33.61
CA ILE A 389 21.04 6.76 34.25
C ILE A 389 21.55 7.29 35.59
N ASP A 390 22.01 8.54 35.61
CA ASP A 390 22.50 9.26 36.80
C ASP A 390 21.79 10.62 36.94
N GLU A 391 20.70 10.64 37.72
CA GLU A 391 19.92 11.86 37.98
C GLU A 391 20.73 12.95 38.68
N THR A 392 21.81 12.60 39.40
CA THR A 392 22.66 13.58 40.10
C THR A 392 23.56 14.39 39.15
N ALA A 393 23.75 13.89 37.93
CA ALA A 393 24.50 14.55 36.88
C ALA A 393 23.66 15.55 36.06
N VAL A 394 22.33 15.57 36.25
CA VAL A 394 21.40 16.39 35.45
C VAL A 394 21.36 17.82 35.98
N VAL A 395 21.76 18.79 35.14
CA VAL A 395 21.75 20.22 35.48
C VAL A 395 20.43 20.85 35.02
N GLY A 396 19.64 21.39 35.95
CA GLY A 396 18.37 22.03 35.62
C GLY A 396 17.18 21.07 35.51
N GLY A 397 17.33 19.82 35.97
CA GLY A 397 16.24 18.84 36.04
C GLY A 397 15.80 18.24 34.69
N LEU A 398 16.53 18.55 33.62
CA LEU A 398 16.24 18.15 32.24
C LEU A 398 17.49 17.58 31.57
N GLU A 399 17.36 16.42 30.94
CA GLU A 399 18.40 15.79 30.12
C GLU A 399 17.91 15.69 28.68
N THR A 400 18.73 16.11 27.71
CA THR A 400 18.38 16.09 26.28
C THR A 400 18.97 14.86 25.58
N GLY A 401 18.27 14.31 24.60
CA GLY A 401 18.80 13.28 23.72
C GLY A 401 18.00 13.16 22.44
N THR A 402 18.11 12.03 21.77
CA THR A 402 17.31 11.72 20.58
C THR A 402 16.69 10.33 20.66
N LEU A 403 15.47 10.22 20.14
CA LEU A 403 14.83 8.96 19.78
C LEU A 403 15.16 8.67 18.31
N ASN A 404 16.17 7.83 18.08
CA ASN A 404 16.56 7.39 16.75
C ASN A 404 15.64 6.27 16.28
N PHE A 405 15.40 6.22 14.98
CA PHE A 405 14.63 5.15 14.37
C PHE A 405 15.21 4.73 13.02
N THR A 406 14.95 3.48 12.66
CA THR A 406 15.05 2.96 11.30
C THR A 406 13.71 2.38 10.91
N TYR A 407 13.25 2.65 9.70
CA TYR A 407 12.04 2.06 9.12
C TYR A 407 12.40 1.25 7.89
N GLN A 408 11.88 0.04 7.81
CA GLN A 408 12.03 -0.84 6.64
C GLN A 408 10.74 -1.61 6.41
N ASP A 409 10.10 -1.36 5.27
CA ASP A 409 9.01 -2.18 4.73
C ASP A 409 9.40 -2.70 3.33
N ASP A 410 8.43 -3.21 2.57
CA ASP A 410 8.64 -3.71 1.21
C ASP A 410 9.01 -2.60 0.19
N PHE A 411 8.74 -1.31 0.49
CA PHE A 411 8.79 -0.18 -0.47
C PHE A 411 9.74 0.97 -0.05
N ASN A 412 10.09 1.04 1.22
CA ASN A 412 10.71 2.16 1.88
C ASN A 412 11.81 1.68 2.82
N SER A 413 12.91 2.42 2.82
CA SER A 413 14.01 2.24 3.75
C SER A 413 14.55 3.61 4.11
N PHE A 414 14.46 3.98 5.38
CA PHE A 414 14.99 5.25 5.85
C PHE A 414 15.27 5.23 7.36
N SER A 415 16.08 6.18 7.80
CA SER A 415 16.41 6.34 9.21
C SER A 415 16.42 7.80 9.59
N GLY A 416 16.15 8.06 10.86
CA GLY A 416 15.99 9.41 11.38
C GLY A 416 16.06 9.46 12.88
N SER A 417 15.78 10.64 13.42
CA SER A 417 15.72 10.86 14.85
C SER A 417 14.75 11.98 15.17
N PHE A 418 14.16 11.91 16.36
CA PHE A 418 13.40 12.97 17.00
C PHE A 418 14.15 13.46 18.24
N ASP A 419 14.14 14.75 18.49
CA ASP A 419 14.74 15.32 19.70
C ASP A 419 13.85 14.98 20.90
N ILE A 420 14.44 14.54 22.00
CA ILE A 420 13.72 14.22 23.25
C ILE A 420 14.31 15.00 24.42
N GLU A 421 13.44 15.36 25.36
CA GLU A 421 13.80 15.97 26.64
C GLU A 421 13.21 15.12 27.77
N VAL A 422 14.06 14.65 28.67
CA VAL A 422 13.66 13.78 29.79
C VAL A 422 13.82 14.55 31.09
N SER A 423 12.71 14.75 31.81
CA SER A 423 12.74 15.43 33.11
C SER A 423 12.95 14.45 34.26
N THR A 424 13.80 14.81 35.23
CA THR A 424 13.89 14.12 36.54
C THR A 424 12.66 14.41 37.42
N GLU A 425 11.86 15.41 37.05
CA GLU A 425 10.73 15.91 37.83
C GLU A 425 9.40 15.16 37.55
N SER A 426 9.23 13.93 38.06
CA SER A 426 7.94 13.21 37.96
C SER A 426 6.97 13.57 39.10
N ILE A 427 5.93 14.36 38.80
CA ILE A 427 4.79 14.59 39.71
C ILE A 427 3.70 13.52 39.60
N SER A 428 3.80 12.60 38.64
CA SER A 428 2.81 11.53 38.47
C SER A 428 2.65 10.69 39.73
N GLY A 429 1.39 10.36 40.05
CA GLY A 429 1.03 9.58 41.24
C GLY A 429 0.01 10.28 42.14
N VAL A 430 -0.27 9.68 43.29
CA VAL A 430 -1.24 10.19 44.27
C VAL A 430 -0.49 11.02 45.31
N TRP A 431 -0.98 12.23 45.54
CA TRP A 431 -0.46 13.18 46.50
C TRP A 431 -1.54 13.54 47.50
N LYS A 432 -1.20 13.63 48.78
CA LYS A 432 -2.07 14.24 49.80
C LYS A 432 -1.80 15.72 49.85
N TYR A 433 -2.83 16.55 49.75
CA TYR A 433 -2.70 17.95 50.18
C TYR A 433 -3.31 18.15 51.55
N CYS A 434 -2.72 19.08 52.29
CA CYS A 434 -2.97 19.36 53.69
C CYS A 434 -3.08 20.87 53.91
N TYR A 435 -4.09 21.32 54.67
CA TYR A 435 -4.13 22.68 55.20
C TYR A 435 -3.20 22.82 56.40
N VAL A 436 -2.37 23.86 56.40
CA VAL A 436 -1.40 24.12 57.48
C VAL A 436 -2.00 25.10 58.47
N SER A 437 -2.43 24.59 59.62
CA SER A 437 -2.94 25.36 60.76
C SER A 437 -2.12 25.04 62.00
N ASP A 438 -1.60 26.06 62.68
CA ASP A 438 -0.71 25.93 63.86
C ASP A 438 0.50 24.99 63.69
N GLY A 439 0.95 24.78 62.44
CA GLY A 439 2.08 23.90 62.10
C GLY A 439 1.70 22.42 61.97
N PHE A 440 0.41 22.09 61.97
CA PHE A 440 -0.10 20.74 61.79
C PHE A 440 -0.96 20.66 60.51
N CYS A 441 -0.99 19.48 59.88
CA CYS A 441 -1.90 19.17 58.78
C CYS A 441 -3.26 18.78 59.37
N GLU A 442 -4.27 19.62 59.20
CA GLU A 442 -5.57 19.45 59.89
C GLU A 442 -6.69 18.85 59.02
N ASP A 443 -6.56 18.88 57.69
CA ASP A 443 -7.49 18.27 56.74
C ASP A 443 -6.74 17.69 55.54
N THR A 444 -7.08 16.45 55.12
CA THR A 444 -6.41 15.77 54.00
C THR A 444 -7.38 15.38 52.91
N ASP A 445 -7.05 15.75 51.68
CA ASP A 445 -7.64 15.17 50.48
C ASP A 445 -6.51 14.81 49.50
N THR A 446 -6.81 14.07 48.44
CA THR A 446 -5.80 13.57 47.50
C THR A 446 -5.95 14.15 46.11
N LEU A 447 -4.83 14.45 45.47
CA LEU A 447 -4.73 14.77 44.06
C LEU A 447 -3.99 13.63 43.36
N THR A 448 -4.56 13.07 42.30
CA THR A 448 -3.85 12.12 41.44
C THR A 448 -3.40 12.85 40.19
N PHE A 449 -2.10 13.04 40.02
CA PHE A 449 -1.55 13.62 38.79
C PHE A 449 -1.38 12.50 37.76
N ASN A 450 -2.10 12.63 36.66
CA ASN A 450 -2.07 11.67 35.57
C ASN A 450 -0.95 12.01 34.59
N SER A 451 -0.42 11.00 33.91
CA SER A 451 0.66 11.15 32.91
C SER A 451 0.25 11.96 31.68
N ASN A 452 -1.05 12.17 31.44
CA ASN A 452 -1.58 12.96 30.33
C ASN A 452 -1.76 14.46 30.65
N GLY A 453 -1.18 14.96 31.76
CA GLY A 453 -1.27 16.37 32.15
C GLY A 453 -2.57 16.79 32.86
N THR A 454 -3.45 15.83 33.20
CA THR A 454 -4.68 16.09 33.98
C THR A 454 -4.53 15.69 35.45
N ILE A 455 -5.42 16.16 36.32
CA ILE A 455 -5.48 15.73 37.73
C ILE A 455 -6.81 15.01 37.98
N SER A 456 -6.86 14.09 38.91
CA SER A 456 -8.10 13.49 39.40
C SER A 456 -8.21 13.71 40.92
N THR A 457 -9.37 14.15 41.40
CA THR A 457 -9.67 14.28 42.84
C THR A 457 -10.71 13.23 43.25
N PRO A 458 -10.62 12.61 44.44
CA PRO A 458 -11.66 11.73 44.92
C PRO A 458 -12.90 12.53 45.31
N GLY A 459 -13.98 12.38 44.53
CA GLY A 459 -15.33 12.67 44.99
C GLY A 459 -15.63 14.14 45.25
N THR A 460 -15.72 14.94 44.19
CA THR A 460 -16.68 16.05 44.23
C THR A 460 -18.09 15.46 44.36
N SER A 461 -18.95 16.10 45.14
CA SER A 461 -20.30 15.61 45.41
C SER A 461 -21.10 15.46 44.10
N GLN A 462 -22.24 14.75 44.10
CA GLN A 462 -23.11 14.57 42.93
C GLN A 462 -23.63 15.87 42.26
N PHE A 463 -23.22 17.05 42.74
CA PHE A 463 -23.73 18.37 42.34
C PHE A 463 -22.68 19.30 41.70
N ASP A 464 -21.46 18.79 41.47
CA ASP A 464 -20.29 19.59 41.06
C ASP A 464 -19.75 19.16 39.68
N GLU A 465 -19.69 20.09 38.72
CA GLU A 465 -19.05 19.89 37.39
C GLU A 465 -17.63 20.47 37.40
N ILE A 466 -16.61 19.67 37.05
CA ILE A 466 -15.23 20.15 36.91
C ILE A 466 -15.09 20.84 35.54
N ILE A 467 -14.83 22.15 35.54
CA ILE A 467 -14.71 22.97 34.32
C ILE A 467 -13.26 23.06 33.85
N VAL A 468 -12.32 23.22 34.78
CA VAL A 468 -10.89 23.37 34.50
C VAL A 468 -10.14 22.48 35.47
N ASN A 469 -9.17 21.73 34.91
CA ASN A 469 -8.37 20.81 35.69
C ASN A 469 -7.02 20.57 35.01
N ASN A 470 -6.07 21.44 35.30
CA ASN A 470 -4.73 21.39 34.73
C ASN A 470 -3.68 21.72 35.77
N TYR A 471 -2.44 21.36 35.46
CA TYR A 471 -1.28 21.80 36.20
C TYR A 471 -0.14 22.20 35.27
N THR A 472 0.75 23.04 35.80
CA THR A 472 2.01 23.39 35.19
C THR A 472 3.11 23.20 36.22
N LEU A 473 4.18 22.50 35.84
CA LEU A 473 5.37 22.33 36.64
C LEU A 473 6.54 22.98 35.89
N ASP A 474 7.08 24.06 36.43
CA ASP A 474 8.19 24.81 35.84
C ASP A 474 9.25 25.09 36.90
N ASN A 475 10.46 24.54 36.72
CA ASN A 475 11.61 24.75 37.61
C ASN A 475 11.28 24.54 39.10
N GLY A 476 10.61 23.45 39.45
CA GLY A 476 10.17 23.15 40.81
C GLY A 476 9.00 23.99 41.33
N SER A 477 8.41 24.88 40.53
CA SER A 477 7.16 25.59 40.83
C SER A 477 5.98 24.86 40.21
N LEU A 478 5.07 24.35 41.06
CA LEU A 478 3.84 23.69 40.67
C LEU A 478 2.67 24.67 40.80
N THR A 479 1.96 24.91 39.70
CA THR A 479 0.65 25.59 39.72
C THR A 479 -0.41 24.59 39.35
N VAL A 480 -1.43 24.43 40.18
CA VAL A 480 -2.61 23.60 39.90
C VAL A 480 -3.82 24.51 39.85
N ASN A 481 -4.63 24.42 38.79
CA ASN A 481 -5.89 25.14 38.68
C ASN A 481 -7.05 24.15 38.59
N ILE A 482 -7.94 24.23 39.58
CA ILE A 482 -9.17 23.44 39.65
C ILE A 482 -10.33 24.43 39.69
N THR A 483 -11.22 24.36 38.70
CA THR A 483 -12.47 25.12 38.71
C THR A 483 -13.63 24.15 38.78
N VAL A 484 -14.45 24.30 39.81
CA VAL A 484 -15.66 23.50 40.03
C VAL A 484 -16.88 24.40 39.93
N ARG A 485 -17.87 23.96 39.15
CA ARG A 485 -19.19 24.58 39.07
C ARG A 485 -20.15 23.86 39.99
N ASN A 486 -20.66 24.56 40.99
CA ASN A 486 -21.75 24.09 41.82
C ASN A 486 -23.07 24.67 41.28
N ASN A 487 -23.98 23.77 40.86
CA ASN A 487 -25.24 24.17 40.23
C ASN A 487 -26.37 24.47 41.24
N ASN A 488 -26.17 24.24 42.53
CA ASN A 488 -27.23 24.31 43.55
C ASN A 488 -26.80 25.08 44.81
N VAL A 489 -26.22 26.26 44.65
CA VAL A 489 -25.88 27.10 45.82
C VAL A 489 -27.15 27.78 46.34
N GLU A 490 -27.45 27.53 47.63
CA GLU A 490 -28.58 28.12 48.33
C GLU A 490 -28.21 29.51 48.90
N TYR A 491 -28.97 30.54 48.54
CA TYR A 491 -28.87 31.87 49.13
C TYR A 491 -30.23 32.36 49.60
N PHE A 492 -30.30 32.79 50.86
CA PHE A 492 -31.49 33.36 51.45
C PHE A 492 -31.50 34.88 51.28
N CYS A 493 -32.60 35.45 50.75
CA CYS A 493 -32.78 36.90 50.75
C CYS A 493 -33.80 37.34 51.81
N ASP A 494 -33.34 38.16 52.75
CA ASP A 494 -34.17 38.71 53.83
C ASP A 494 -35.30 39.63 53.32
N THR A 495 -35.09 40.31 52.19
CA THR A 495 -36.02 41.35 51.69
C THR A 495 -37.38 40.77 51.27
N ASP A 496 -37.40 39.53 50.78
CA ASP A 496 -38.61 38.84 50.36
C ASP A 496 -38.83 37.48 51.05
N ASN A 497 -37.98 37.14 52.02
CA ASN A 497 -38.05 35.93 52.82
C ASN A 497 -38.01 34.63 51.99
N ASN A 498 -37.40 34.68 50.80
CA ASN A 498 -37.28 33.53 49.90
C ASN A 498 -35.85 33.01 49.81
N THR A 499 -35.75 31.72 49.54
CA THR A 499 -34.51 31.04 49.16
C THR A 499 -34.38 31.01 47.64
N TYR A 500 -33.20 31.35 47.15
CA TYR A 500 -32.82 31.28 45.75
C TYR A 500 -31.72 30.24 45.56
N PHE A 501 -31.82 29.48 44.47
CA PHE A 501 -30.76 28.60 44.00
C PHE A 501 -30.10 29.21 42.78
N TYR A 502 -28.78 29.24 42.77
CA TYR A 502 -28.01 29.75 41.64
C TYR A 502 -26.75 28.93 41.40
N VAL A 503 -26.19 29.11 40.20
CA VAL A 503 -24.94 28.49 39.80
C VAL A 503 -23.79 29.36 40.27
N ARG A 504 -22.85 28.77 40.99
CA ARG A 504 -21.63 29.43 41.45
C ARG A 504 -20.42 28.62 41.01
N ASP A 505 -19.45 29.33 40.43
CA ASP A 505 -18.16 28.74 40.09
C ASP A 505 -17.19 29.04 41.24
N TYR A 506 -16.52 28.00 41.72
CA TYR A 506 -15.40 28.06 42.67
C TYR A 506 -14.12 27.74 41.91
N THR A 507 -13.14 28.63 41.97
CA THR A 507 -11.81 28.41 41.39
C THR A 507 -10.78 28.35 42.49
N ASP A 508 -10.15 27.19 42.59
CA ASP A 508 -9.06 26.86 43.47
C ASP A 508 -7.75 26.85 42.69
N THR A 509 -6.84 27.75 43.04
CA THR A 509 -5.49 27.81 42.47
C THR A 509 -4.48 27.47 43.55
N LEU A 510 -3.79 26.33 43.41
CA LEU A 510 -2.67 25.97 44.25
C LEU A 510 -1.39 26.50 43.59
N THR A 511 -0.63 27.31 44.30
CA THR A 511 0.71 27.76 43.88
C THR A 511 1.72 27.22 44.87
N LEU A 512 2.53 26.27 44.44
CA LEU A 512 3.34 25.39 45.27
C LEU A 512 4.80 25.43 44.80
N THR A 513 5.74 25.46 45.75
CA THR A 513 7.17 25.34 45.49
C THR A 513 7.68 24.02 46.02
N ARG A 514 8.49 23.32 45.20
CA ARG A 514 9.09 22.04 45.57
C ARG A 514 10.07 22.24 46.71
N VAL A 515 9.85 21.50 47.79
CA VAL A 515 10.79 21.41 48.92
C VAL A 515 11.73 20.23 48.73
N ASN A 516 11.20 19.09 48.27
CA ASN A 516 11.95 17.90 47.86
C ASN A 516 11.12 17.02 46.92
N GLU A 517 11.64 15.85 46.53
CA GLU A 517 10.99 14.89 45.63
C GLU A 517 9.57 14.43 46.05
N ASN A 518 9.25 14.50 47.35
CA ASN A 518 7.99 14.02 47.91
C ASN A 518 7.18 15.15 48.57
N LEU A 519 7.59 16.41 48.43
CA LEU A 519 7.03 17.52 49.19
C LEU A 519 7.01 18.83 48.39
N PHE A 520 5.83 19.43 48.29
CA PHE A 520 5.66 20.83 47.91
C PHE A 520 4.98 21.62 49.04
N GLU A 521 5.31 22.90 49.14
CA GLU A 521 4.69 23.84 50.08
C GLU A 521 4.29 25.11 49.35
N GLY A 522 3.18 25.73 49.75
CA GLY A 522 2.73 26.97 49.14
C GLY A 522 1.34 27.37 49.59
N THR A 523 0.56 27.92 48.68
CA THR A 523 -0.74 28.53 48.99
C THR A 523 -1.85 28.01 48.09
N LEU A 524 -2.99 27.70 48.69
CA LEU A 524 -4.27 27.59 48.01
C LEU A 524 -4.90 28.98 47.97
N SER A 525 -5.40 29.38 46.82
CA SER A 525 -6.24 30.58 46.66
C SER A 525 -7.58 30.15 46.11
N SER A 526 -8.63 30.31 46.89
CA SER A 526 -10.00 29.98 46.53
C SER A 526 -10.74 31.27 46.20
N THR A 527 -11.42 31.30 45.04
CA THR A 527 -12.23 32.44 44.61
C THR A 527 -13.62 31.98 44.18
N SER A 528 -14.65 32.72 44.57
CA SER A 528 -16.03 32.45 44.18
C SER A 528 -16.63 33.62 43.41
N THR A 529 -17.46 33.33 42.42
CA THR A 529 -18.21 34.38 41.72
C THR A 529 -19.32 34.93 42.61
N GLY A 530 -19.39 36.26 42.68
CA GLY A 530 -20.50 36.95 43.33
C GLY A 530 -21.81 36.72 42.56
N TYR A 531 -22.93 36.74 43.27
CA TYR A 531 -24.26 36.63 42.68
C TYR A 531 -25.08 37.87 43.01
N GLN A 532 -25.73 38.44 42.00
CA GLN A 532 -26.70 39.52 42.17
C GLN A 532 -28.05 39.04 41.65
N ASN A 533 -29.06 39.08 42.51
CA ASN A 533 -30.41 38.75 42.10
C ASN A 533 -30.90 39.79 41.07
N PRO A 534 -31.40 39.37 39.90
CA PRO A 534 -31.82 40.30 38.85
C PRO A 534 -33.11 41.08 39.18
N THR A 535 -33.89 40.62 40.16
CA THR A 535 -35.17 41.25 40.56
C THR A 535 -35.00 42.19 41.75
N TYR A 536 -34.11 41.83 42.68
CA TYR A 536 -33.88 42.58 43.92
C TYR A 536 -32.41 42.91 44.07
N SER A 537 -32.04 44.16 43.74
CA SER A 537 -30.65 44.61 43.71
C SER A 537 -29.92 44.52 45.06
N GLU A 538 -30.68 44.58 46.15
CA GLU A 538 -30.25 44.43 47.53
C GLU A 538 -29.97 42.97 47.93
N CYS A 539 -30.50 42.00 47.19
CA CYS A 539 -30.21 40.58 47.35
C CYS A 539 -28.93 40.24 46.56
N PHE A 540 -27.77 40.50 47.15
CA PHE A 540 -26.48 40.16 46.55
C PHE A 540 -25.61 39.34 47.51
N GLN A 541 -24.82 38.44 46.94
CA GLN A 541 -23.73 37.77 47.61
C GLN A 541 -22.43 38.22 46.93
N ALA A 542 -21.51 38.78 47.73
CA ALA A 542 -20.22 39.23 47.22
C ALA A 542 -19.40 38.04 46.70
N SER A 543 -18.44 38.32 45.82
CA SER A 543 -17.35 37.38 45.56
C SER A 543 -16.53 37.19 46.82
N GLU A 544 -16.21 35.95 47.17
CA GLU A 544 -15.31 35.62 48.27
C GLU A 544 -13.93 35.27 47.69
N SER A 545 -12.89 35.62 48.43
CA SER A 545 -11.52 35.18 48.15
C SER A 545 -10.85 34.86 49.46
N GLU A 546 -10.35 33.63 49.55
CA GLU A 546 -9.62 33.12 50.71
C GLU A 546 -8.28 32.56 50.23
N SER A 547 -7.28 32.63 51.10
CA SER A 547 -5.98 32.05 50.82
C SER A 547 -5.41 31.40 52.05
N GLU A 548 -4.97 30.17 51.89
CA GLU A 548 -4.51 29.31 52.97
C GLU A 548 -3.18 28.67 52.63
N ALA A 549 -2.33 28.47 53.63
CA ALA A 549 -1.08 27.76 53.46
C ALA A 549 -1.36 26.26 53.33
N ILE A 550 -0.77 25.62 52.32
CA ILE A 550 -0.95 24.20 52.06
C ILE A 550 0.38 23.49 51.83
N THR A 551 0.35 22.19 52.08
CA THR A 551 1.46 21.27 51.82
C THR A 551 0.95 20.11 50.99
N LEU A 552 1.69 19.72 49.95
CA LEU A 552 1.40 18.58 49.08
C LEU A 552 2.49 17.51 49.27
N VAL A 553 2.10 16.32 49.71
CA VAL A 553 3.00 15.21 50.06
C VAL A 553 2.72 14.00 49.19
N LYS A 554 3.75 13.44 48.55
CA LYS A 554 3.62 12.21 47.74
C LYS A 554 3.32 11.02 48.65
N ILE A 555 2.35 10.17 48.27
CA ILE A 555 1.93 8.98 49.06
C ILE A 555 2.64 7.73 48.57
#